data_AF-A0A453KEJ5-F1
#
_entry.id   AF-A0A453KEJ5-F1
#
_cell.length_a   1.000
_cell.length_b   1.000
_cell.length_c   1.000
_cell.angle_alpha   90.00
_cell.angle_beta   90.00
_cell.angle_gamma   90.00
#
_symmetry.space_group_name_H-M   'P 1'
#
loop_
_entity.id
_entity.type
_entity.pdbx_description
1 polymer ?
#
loop_
_entity_poly.entity_id
_entity_poly.type
_entity_poly.pdbx_seq_one_letter_code
_entity_poly.pdbx_strand_id
1 'polypeptide(L)'
;MFLMSRKIKSLGVKMVISGEGSDEIFGGYLYFHKAPNKEELHRETCQKIKALHQYDCLRANKATSAWGLEARVPFLDKEFINEAMSIDPEWKMIRPDLGRIEKWMLRKAFDDEEQPFLPKHILYRQKEQFSDGVGYSWIDGLKAHAESNVTDKMMSNAKFIYPHNTPTTKEAYCYRMIFERFFPQNSAILTVPGGPSVACSTAKAVEWDAQWSGNLDPSGRAALGVHLSAYEQEHLPATIMAGTSKKPRMIEVAAPGVAIES
;
A
#
# COMPACT_ATOMS: atom_id res chain seq x y z
N MET A 1 -6.61 1.30 12.14
CA MET A 1 -7.11 2.69 12.29
C MET A 1 -8.33 2.81 13.22
N PHE A 2 -9.42 2.07 13.01
CA PHE A 2 -10.62 2.12 13.87
C PHE A 2 -10.31 1.88 15.37
N LEU A 3 -9.64 0.75 15.69
CA LEU A 3 -9.27 0.44 17.09
C LEU A 3 -8.28 1.44 17.70
N MET A 4 -7.31 1.90 16.90
CA MET A 4 -6.36 2.94 17.32
C MET A 4 -7.09 4.23 17.71
N SER A 5 -8.08 4.64 16.92
CA SER A 5 -8.86 5.86 17.17
C SER A 5 -9.63 5.79 18.48
N ARG A 6 -10.19 4.62 18.82
CA ARG A 6 -10.81 4.37 20.13
C ARG A 6 -9.85 4.66 21.28
N LYS A 7 -8.61 4.15 21.18
CA LYS A 7 -7.59 4.31 22.21
C LYS A 7 -7.16 5.78 22.33
N ILE A 8 -6.89 6.45 21.21
CA ILE A 8 -6.55 7.88 21.19
C ILE A 8 -7.65 8.72 21.84
N LYS A 9 -8.92 8.45 21.49
CA LYS A 9 -10.06 9.15 22.08
C LYS A 9 -10.14 8.97 23.59
N SER A 10 -9.86 7.77 24.10
CA SER A 10 -9.86 7.51 25.55
C SER A 10 -8.80 8.30 26.32
N LEU A 11 -7.78 8.82 25.64
CA LEU A 11 -6.76 9.71 26.22
C LEU A 11 -7.20 11.19 26.21
N GLY A 12 -8.42 11.50 25.77
CA GLY A 12 -8.96 12.86 25.70
C GLY A 12 -8.57 13.64 24.43
N VAL A 13 -7.77 13.04 23.53
CA VAL A 13 -7.37 13.66 22.26
C VAL A 13 -8.57 13.75 21.32
N LYS A 14 -8.71 14.91 20.66
CA LYS A 14 -9.84 15.20 19.74
C LYS A 14 -9.43 15.34 18.28
N MET A 15 -8.14 15.56 18.01
CA MET A 15 -7.61 15.75 16.66
C MET A 15 -6.24 15.10 16.53
N VAL A 16 -5.97 14.47 15.38
CA VAL A 16 -4.66 13.93 15.00
C VAL A 16 -4.30 14.33 13.58
N ILE A 17 -2.99 14.40 13.31
CA ILE A 17 -2.44 14.58 11.97
C ILE A 17 -2.09 13.21 11.40
N SER A 18 -2.39 13.00 10.11
CA SER A 18 -2.09 11.78 9.37
C SER A 18 -1.37 12.09 8.05
N GLY A 19 -0.61 11.11 7.55
CA GLY A 19 0.19 11.22 6.34
C GLY A 19 -0.50 10.76 5.05
N GLU A 20 -1.81 10.53 5.07
CA GLU A 20 -2.59 10.14 3.88
C GLU A 20 -2.42 11.18 2.75
N GLY A 21 -2.34 10.72 1.50
CA GLY A 21 -2.10 11.56 0.32
C GLY A 21 -0.63 11.64 -0.11
N SER A 22 0.31 11.33 0.78
CA SER A 22 1.75 11.40 0.47
C SER A 22 2.14 10.43 -0.65
N ASP A 23 1.63 9.20 -0.65
CA ASP A 23 1.94 8.20 -1.68
C ASP A 23 1.35 8.57 -3.04
N GLU A 24 0.14 9.14 -3.05
CA GLU A 24 -0.59 9.54 -4.25
C GLU A 24 0.02 10.77 -4.92
N ILE A 25 0.62 11.69 -4.15
CA ILE A 25 1.26 12.90 -4.66
C ILE A 25 2.68 12.63 -5.17
N PHE A 26 3.44 11.78 -4.48
CA PHE A 26 4.87 11.59 -4.72
C PHE A 26 5.26 10.24 -5.32
N GLY A 27 4.29 9.43 -5.77
CA GLY A 27 4.57 8.12 -6.37
C GLY A 27 5.16 7.14 -5.35
N GLY A 28 4.54 7.02 -4.18
CA GLY A 28 5.10 6.32 -3.04
C GLY A 28 4.82 4.82 -2.95
N TYR A 29 3.83 4.32 -3.70
CA TYR A 29 3.58 2.88 -3.75
C TYR A 29 4.67 2.17 -4.55
N LEU A 30 5.00 0.94 -4.14
CA LEU A 30 6.05 0.14 -4.79
C LEU A 30 5.78 -0.10 -6.28
N TYR A 31 4.51 -0.04 -6.70
CA TYR A 31 4.18 -0.22 -8.11
C TYR A 31 4.69 0.93 -9.01
N PHE A 32 4.93 2.12 -8.45
CA PHE A 32 5.52 3.23 -9.20
C PHE A 32 6.95 2.97 -9.66
N HIS A 33 7.66 1.97 -9.11
CA HIS A 33 8.96 1.53 -9.64
C HIS A 33 8.87 1.03 -11.08
N LYS A 34 7.68 0.65 -11.53
CA LYS A 34 7.42 0.16 -12.89
C LYS A 34 6.85 1.22 -13.82
N ALA A 35 6.70 2.46 -13.35
CA ALA A 35 6.23 3.54 -14.22
C ALA A 35 7.17 3.69 -15.43
N PRO A 36 6.65 3.61 -16.67
CA PRO A 36 7.49 3.54 -17.86
C PRO A 36 8.18 4.88 -18.17
N ASN A 37 7.57 5.99 -17.77
CA ASN A 37 8.07 7.35 -17.95
C ASN A 37 7.36 8.32 -16.98
N LYS A 38 7.87 9.55 -16.94
CA LYS A 38 7.39 10.59 -16.03
C LYS A 38 5.96 11.05 -16.34
N GLU A 39 5.53 10.97 -17.60
CA GLU A 39 4.17 11.33 -18.02
C GLU A 39 3.14 10.33 -17.48
N GLU A 40 3.42 9.02 -17.57
CA GLU A 40 2.56 7.98 -17.01
C GLU A 40 2.52 8.04 -15.48
N LEU A 41 3.65 8.29 -14.81
CA LEU A 41 3.68 8.54 -13.37
C LEU A 41 2.79 9.74 -12.99
N HIS A 42 2.89 10.85 -13.73
CA HIS A 42 2.09 12.05 -13.46
C HIS A 42 0.59 11.81 -13.68
N ARG A 43 0.22 11.12 -14.77
CA ARG A 43 -1.18 10.75 -15.04
C ARG A 43 -1.75 9.88 -13.92
N GLU A 44 -1.01 8.88 -13.48
CA GLU A 44 -1.42 7.98 -12.40
C GLU A 44 -1.56 8.73 -11.06
N THR A 45 -0.58 9.55 -10.68
CA THR A 45 -0.68 10.37 -9.45
C THR A 45 -1.90 11.30 -9.49
N CYS A 46 -2.16 11.97 -10.62
CA CYS A 46 -3.36 12.79 -10.80
C CYS A 46 -4.66 11.97 -10.64
N GLN A 47 -4.72 10.77 -11.22
CA GLN A 47 -5.88 9.88 -11.11
C GLN A 47 -6.08 9.40 -9.67
N LYS A 48 -4.99 9.01 -9.00
CA LYS A 48 -4.98 8.59 -7.60
C LYS A 48 -5.49 9.69 -6.67
N ILE A 49 -4.99 10.92 -6.81
CA ILE A 49 -5.45 12.08 -6.02
C ILE A 49 -6.95 12.31 -6.23
N LYS A 50 -7.43 12.28 -7.48
CA LYS A 50 -8.86 12.45 -7.79
C LYS A 50 -9.74 11.34 -7.20
N ALA A 51 -9.20 10.14 -7.03
CA ALA A 51 -9.94 8.99 -6.52
C ALA A 51 -9.87 8.83 -4.98
N LEU A 52 -8.98 9.57 -4.29
CA LEU A 52 -8.73 9.45 -2.85
C LEU A 52 -10.01 9.46 -1.98
N HIS A 53 -11.03 10.23 -2.38
CA HIS A 53 -12.29 10.34 -1.66
C HIS A 53 -13.07 9.01 -1.56
N GLN A 54 -12.80 8.05 -2.44
CA GLN A 54 -13.41 6.71 -2.45
C GLN A 54 -12.59 5.68 -1.65
N TYR A 55 -11.32 6.00 -1.35
CA TYR A 55 -10.35 5.06 -0.76
C TYR A 55 -9.77 5.58 0.57
N ASP A 56 -8.55 6.11 0.55
CA ASP A 56 -7.79 6.44 1.75
C ASP A 56 -8.43 7.56 2.58
N CYS A 57 -9.00 8.59 1.94
CA CYS A 57 -9.76 9.61 2.65
C CYS A 57 -11.04 9.05 3.29
N LEU A 58 -11.72 8.13 2.60
CA LEU A 58 -12.93 7.47 3.13
C LEU A 58 -12.59 6.68 4.40
N ARG A 59 -11.54 5.86 4.33
CA ARG A 59 -11.04 5.06 5.45
C ARG A 59 -10.57 5.96 6.59
N ALA A 60 -9.74 6.95 6.30
CA ALA A 60 -9.17 7.83 7.30
C ALA A 60 -10.23 8.60 8.07
N ASN A 61 -11.16 9.23 7.34
CA ASN A 61 -12.23 10.01 7.94
C ASN A 61 -13.23 9.15 8.71
N LYS A 62 -13.81 8.09 8.10
CA LYS A 62 -14.85 7.29 8.75
C LYS A 62 -14.33 6.48 9.92
N ALA A 63 -13.11 5.93 9.83
CA ALA A 63 -12.54 5.11 10.90
C ALA A 63 -12.22 5.92 12.16
N THR A 64 -11.77 7.18 12.02
CA THR A 64 -11.50 8.06 13.18
C THR A 64 -12.78 8.69 13.71
N SER A 65 -13.67 9.13 12.80
CA SER A 65 -14.95 9.76 13.17
C SER A 65 -15.88 8.81 13.93
N ALA A 66 -15.76 7.49 13.74
CA ALA A 66 -16.49 6.49 14.53
C ALA A 66 -16.25 6.61 16.05
N TRP A 67 -15.17 7.27 16.47
CA TRP A 67 -14.85 7.54 17.87
C TRP A 67 -14.81 9.04 18.19
N GLY A 68 -15.36 9.89 17.31
CA GLY A 68 -15.33 11.35 17.48
C GLY A 68 -13.91 11.92 17.52
N LEU A 69 -13.02 11.37 16.69
CA LEU A 69 -11.64 11.84 16.50
C LEU A 69 -11.49 12.45 15.10
N GLU A 70 -11.12 13.73 15.04
CA GLU A 70 -10.83 14.44 13.79
C GLU A 70 -9.44 14.03 13.26
N ALA A 71 -9.36 13.67 11.97
CA ALA A 71 -8.10 13.45 11.28
C ALA A 71 -7.85 14.59 10.29
N ARG A 72 -6.67 15.23 10.39
CA ARG A 72 -6.19 16.22 9.43
C ARG A 72 -5.08 15.61 8.58
N VAL A 73 -5.07 15.95 7.29
CA VAL A 73 -4.20 15.34 6.27
C VAL A 73 -3.45 16.44 5.52
N PRO A 74 -2.35 16.99 6.08
CA PRO A 74 -1.66 18.16 5.52
C PRO A 74 -1.13 17.96 4.10
N PHE A 75 -0.79 16.73 3.71
CA PHE A 75 -0.42 16.43 2.32
C PHE A 75 -1.54 16.73 1.32
N LEU A 76 -2.80 16.75 1.77
CA LEU A 76 -3.95 17.05 0.92
C LEU A 76 -4.45 18.48 1.06
N ASP A 77 -3.65 19.36 1.67
CA ASP A 77 -3.89 20.79 1.59
C ASP A 77 -3.86 21.27 0.13
N LYS A 78 -4.74 22.19 -0.23
CA LYS A 78 -4.93 22.62 -1.62
C LYS A 78 -3.70 23.36 -2.16
N GLU A 79 -3.08 24.21 -1.35
CA GLU A 79 -1.89 24.96 -1.74
C GLU A 79 -0.71 24.00 -1.87
N PHE A 80 -0.56 23.08 -0.91
CA PHE A 80 0.47 22.05 -0.98
C PHE A 80 0.32 21.15 -2.21
N ILE A 81 -0.90 20.70 -2.54
CA ILE A 81 -1.13 19.91 -3.77
C ILE A 81 -0.73 20.71 -5.00
N ASN A 82 -1.13 21.98 -5.10
CA ASN A 82 -0.80 22.81 -6.26
C ASN A 82 0.72 22.92 -6.46
N GLU A 83 1.45 23.17 -5.39
CA GLU A 83 2.92 23.24 -5.43
C GLU A 83 3.53 21.87 -5.74
N ALA A 84 3.17 20.83 -4.99
CA ALA A 84 3.74 19.50 -5.16
C ALA A 84 3.45 18.90 -6.54
N MET A 85 2.33 19.26 -7.17
CA MET A 85 1.94 18.78 -8.50
C MET A 85 2.48 19.65 -9.65
N SER A 86 3.00 20.85 -9.39
CA SER A 86 3.65 21.71 -10.40
C SER A 86 5.10 21.27 -10.70
N ILE A 87 5.72 20.55 -9.77
CA ILE A 87 7.06 20.02 -9.89
C ILE A 87 7.16 19.05 -11.08
N ASP A 88 8.26 19.14 -11.86
CA ASP A 88 8.53 18.18 -12.95
C ASP A 88 8.48 16.74 -12.41
N PRO A 89 7.60 15.88 -12.94
CA PRO A 89 7.44 14.50 -12.49
C PRO A 89 8.73 13.67 -12.57
N GLU A 90 9.74 14.10 -13.33
CA GLU A 90 11.08 13.48 -13.34
C GLU A 90 11.71 13.42 -11.93
N TRP A 91 11.42 14.38 -11.05
CA TRP A 91 11.90 14.36 -9.67
C TRP A 91 11.15 13.38 -8.75
N LYS A 92 9.99 12.89 -9.21
CA LYS A 92 9.20 11.85 -8.54
C LYS A 92 9.50 10.46 -9.08
N MET A 93 10.15 10.37 -10.24
CA MET A 93 10.56 9.09 -10.82
C MET A 93 11.51 8.35 -9.88
N ILE A 94 11.22 7.06 -9.71
CA ILE A 94 12.06 6.16 -8.95
C ILE A 94 13.18 5.67 -9.86
N ARG A 95 14.42 5.99 -9.49
CA ARG A 95 15.62 5.77 -10.30
C ARG A 95 16.69 5.10 -9.45
N PRO A 96 16.62 3.76 -9.27
CA PRO A 96 17.60 3.02 -8.48
C PRO A 96 19.04 3.17 -9.01
N ASP A 97 19.18 3.36 -10.33
CA ASP A 97 20.46 3.67 -11.00
C ASP A 97 21.10 4.98 -10.49
N LEU A 98 20.29 5.91 -10.00
CA LEU A 98 20.71 7.17 -9.40
C LEU A 98 20.57 7.19 -7.87
N GLY A 99 20.30 6.04 -7.24
CA GLY A 99 20.04 5.93 -5.80
C GLY A 99 18.71 6.56 -5.34
N ARG A 100 17.78 6.88 -6.25
CA ARG A 100 16.49 7.47 -5.92
C ARG A 100 15.46 6.37 -5.63
N ILE A 101 14.92 6.38 -4.42
CA ILE A 101 13.83 5.51 -3.98
C ILE A 101 12.47 6.22 -4.06
N GLU A 102 11.38 5.52 -3.73
CA GLU A 102 10.04 6.12 -3.69
C GLU A 102 10.00 7.37 -2.80
N LYS A 103 9.29 8.41 -3.27
CA LYS A 103 9.22 9.73 -2.61
C LYS A 103 10.60 10.39 -2.40
N TRP A 104 11.59 10.11 -3.24
CA TRP A 104 12.96 10.63 -3.10
C TRP A 104 13.01 12.14 -2.82
N MET A 105 12.33 12.95 -3.63
CA MET A 105 12.31 14.40 -3.46
C MET A 105 11.77 14.82 -2.08
N LEU A 106 10.70 14.18 -1.61
CA LEU A 106 10.16 14.45 -0.27
C LEU A 106 11.20 14.11 0.80
N ARG A 107 11.87 12.96 0.69
CA ARG A 107 12.92 12.57 1.63
C ARG A 107 14.05 13.59 1.64
N LYS A 108 14.50 14.05 0.48
CA LYS A 108 15.53 15.09 0.35
C LYS A 108 15.12 16.44 0.93
N ALA A 109 13.84 16.82 0.84
CA ALA A 109 13.35 18.07 1.43
C ALA A 109 13.41 18.08 2.97
N PHE A 110 13.44 16.91 3.62
CA PHE A 110 13.57 16.76 5.07
C PHE A 110 14.94 16.17 5.49
N ASP A 111 15.91 16.12 4.56
CA ASP A 111 17.25 15.59 4.78
C ASP A 111 18.20 16.71 5.22
N ASP A 112 18.00 17.19 6.44
CA ASP A 112 18.83 18.21 7.08
C ASP A 112 19.93 17.54 7.93
N GLU A 113 21.20 17.83 7.63
CA GLU A 113 22.36 17.27 8.37
C GLU A 113 22.62 18.01 9.69
N GLU A 114 22.26 19.29 9.77
CA GLU A 114 22.50 20.13 10.95
C GLU A 114 21.37 19.97 11.97
N GLN A 115 20.13 19.90 11.48
CA GLN A 115 18.92 19.70 12.29
C GLN A 115 18.04 18.58 11.73
N PRO A 116 18.43 17.30 11.90
CA PRO A 116 17.69 16.17 11.34
C PRO A 116 16.25 16.09 11.86
N PHE A 117 15.28 16.13 10.95
CA PHE A 117 13.86 15.91 11.28
C PHE A 117 13.58 14.46 11.72
N LEU A 118 14.31 13.50 11.13
CA LEU A 118 14.17 12.07 11.36
C LEU A 118 15.54 11.38 11.32
N PRO A 119 15.73 10.27 12.06
CA PRO A 119 16.91 9.43 11.89
C PRO A 119 17.04 8.91 10.45
N LYS A 120 18.27 8.86 9.91
CA LYS A 120 18.53 8.46 8.50
C LYS A 120 17.90 7.11 8.12
N HIS A 121 17.94 6.14 9.02
CA HIS A 121 17.36 4.82 8.79
C HIS A 121 15.82 4.84 8.68
N ILE A 122 15.14 5.86 9.23
CA ILE A 122 13.71 6.10 9.03
C ILE A 122 13.49 6.90 7.76
N LEU A 123 14.26 7.98 7.57
CA LEU A 123 14.14 8.88 6.41
C LEU A 123 14.33 8.16 5.08
N TYR A 124 15.18 7.13 5.03
CA TYR A 124 15.46 6.33 3.84
C TYR A 124 14.92 4.89 3.92
N ARG A 125 14.02 4.61 4.88
CA ARG A 125 13.36 3.31 4.96
C ARG A 125 12.45 3.09 3.74
N GLN A 126 12.54 1.91 3.13
CA GLN A 126 11.65 1.49 2.06
C GLN A 126 10.19 1.49 2.55
N LYS A 127 9.28 1.83 1.65
CA LYS A 127 7.83 1.81 1.88
C LYS A 127 7.36 0.41 2.27
N GLU A 128 6.66 0.37 3.40
CA GLU A 128 5.85 -0.76 3.85
C GLU A 128 4.38 -0.35 3.83
N GLN A 129 3.49 -1.17 3.27
CA GLN A 129 2.05 -0.89 3.29
C GLN A 129 1.48 -1.07 4.70
N PHE A 130 0.39 -0.35 5.01
CA PHE A 130 -0.19 -0.35 6.36
C PHE A 130 -0.65 -1.75 6.78
N SER A 131 -1.16 -2.55 5.84
CA SER A 131 -1.62 -3.92 6.04
C SER A 131 -0.49 -4.88 6.41
N ASP A 132 0.73 -4.64 5.92
CA ASP A 132 1.90 -5.48 6.21
C ASP A 132 2.58 -5.01 7.51
N GLY A 133 2.62 -3.70 7.74
CA GLY A 133 3.21 -3.11 8.95
C GLY A 133 2.45 -3.35 10.26
N VAL A 134 1.18 -3.77 10.22
CA VAL A 134 0.41 -4.12 11.43
C VAL A 134 0.64 -5.55 11.92
N GLY A 135 1.33 -6.38 11.13
CA GLY A 135 1.64 -7.77 11.45
C GLY A 135 0.97 -8.76 10.49
N TYR A 136 1.76 -9.70 9.97
CA TYR A 136 1.35 -10.65 8.94
C TYR A 136 0.14 -11.52 9.33
N SER A 137 0.03 -11.90 10.61
CA SER A 137 -1.04 -12.74 11.13
C SER A 137 -2.44 -12.11 11.06
N TRP A 138 -2.54 -10.79 10.93
CA TRP A 138 -3.83 -10.11 10.86
C TRP A 138 -4.59 -10.44 9.57
N ILE A 139 -3.91 -10.36 8.42
CA ILE A 139 -4.51 -10.67 7.11
C ILE A 139 -4.83 -12.16 7.02
N ASP A 140 -3.93 -13.01 7.50
CA ASP A 140 -4.14 -14.46 7.46
C ASP A 140 -5.32 -14.88 8.34
N GLY A 141 -5.49 -14.23 9.51
CA GLY A 141 -6.67 -14.41 10.35
C GLY A 141 -7.98 -14.01 9.65
N LEU A 142 -7.99 -12.91 8.89
CA LEU A 142 -9.15 -12.51 8.09
C LEU A 142 -9.48 -13.51 6.99
N LYS A 143 -8.46 -14.00 6.27
CA LYS A 143 -8.62 -15.03 5.24
C LYS A 143 -9.17 -16.33 5.84
N ALA A 144 -8.61 -16.80 6.94
CA ALA A 144 -9.09 -18.00 7.64
C ALA A 144 -10.52 -17.84 8.17
N HIS A 145 -10.85 -16.67 8.69
CA HIS A 145 -12.22 -16.36 9.10
C HIS A 145 -13.18 -16.39 7.90
N ALA A 146 -12.82 -15.80 6.77
CA ALA A 146 -13.65 -15.85 5.57
C ALA A 146 -13.80 -17.28 5.01
N GLU A 147 -12.73 -18.07 5.01
CA GLU A 147 -12.71 -19.46 4.56
C GLU A 147 -13.69 -20.33 5.37
N SER A 148 -13.75 -20.12 6.69
CA SER A 148 -14.68 -20.85 7.57
C SER A 148 -16.15 -20.40 7.47
N ASN A 149 -16.42 -19.20 6.95
CA ASN A 149 -17.78 -18.63 6.91
C ASN A 149 -18.41 -18.57 5.50
N VAL A 150 -17.61 -18.71 4.44
CA VAL A 150 -18.10 -18.67 3.05
C VAL A 150 -17.77 -19.98 2.36
N THR A 151 -18.82 -20.74 2.02
CA THR A 151 -18.68 -22.04 1.34
C THR A 151 -18.43 -21.87 -0.16
N ASP A 152 -17.87 -22.89 -0.80
CA ASP A 152 -17.67 -22.90 -2.26
C ASP A 152 -19.01 -22.82 -3.01
N LYS A 153 -20.08 -23.37 -2.43
CA LYS A 153 -21.45 -23.24 -2.95
C LYS A 153 -21.97 -21.79 -2.88
N MET A 154 -21.57 -21.02 -1.86
CA MET A 154 -21.90 -19.59 -1.83
C MET A 154 -21.14 -18.84 -2.91
N MET A 155 -19.85 -19.15 -3.10
CA MET A 155 -19.04 -18.55 -4.16
C MET A 155 -19.56 -18.87 -5.56
N SER A 156 -19.96 -20.12 -5.83
CA SER A 156 -20.52 -20.50 -7.14
C SER A 156 -21.81 -19.75 -7.48
N ASN A 157 -22.57 -19.34 -6.46
CA ASN A 157 -23.81 -18.58 -6.59
C ASN A 157 -23.62 -17.06 -6.49
N ALA A 158 -22.41 -16.57 -6.23
CA ALA A 158 -22.14 -15.16 -5.95
C ALA A 158 -22.65 -14.22 -7.04
N LYS A 159 -22.52 -14.59 -8.32
CA LYS A 159 -22.98 -13.77 -9.46
C LYS A 159 -24.49 -13.57 -9.53
N PHE A 160 -25.26 -14.50 -8.97
CA PHE A 160 -26.73 -14.42 -8.95
C PHE A 160 -27.23 -13.61 -7.76
N ILE A 161 -26.51 -13.68 -6.64
CA ILE A 161 -26.84 -12.96 -5.40
C ILE A 161 -26.35 -11.50 -5.48
N TYR A 162 -25.13 -11.30 -5.99
CA TYR A 162 -24.45 -10.01 -6.09
C TYR A 162 -24.05 -9.74 -7.56
N PRO A 163 -25.00 -9.38 -8.43
CA PRO A 163 -24.74 -9.19 -9.86
C PRO A 163 -23.86 -7.96 -10.16
N HIS A 164 -23.92 -6.93 -9.31
CA HIS A 164 -23.03 -5.77 -9.39
C HIS A 164 -21.81 -5.98 -8.49
N ASN A 165 -20.60 -5.75 -9.01
CA ASN A 165 -19.32 -5.97 -8.30
C ASN A 165 -19.29 -7.33 -7.58
N THR A 166 -19.51 -8.40 -8.33
CA THR A 166 -19.53 -9.76 -7.79
C THR A 166 -18.23 -10.07 -7.04
N PRO A 167 -18.29 -10.51 -5.77
CA PRO A 167 -17.09 -10.86 -5.02
C PRO A 167 -16.40 -12.06 -5.66
N THR A 168 -15.09 -11.93 -5.91
CA THR A 168 -14.26 -12.98 -6.53
C THR A 168 -13.48 -13.80 -5.51
N THR A 169 -13.47 -13.38 -4.24
CA THR A 169 -12.85 -14.10 -3.13
C THR A 169 -13.84 -14.27 -1.97
N LYS A 170 -13.61 -15.28 -1.13
CA LYS A 170 -14.42 -15.51 0.08
C LYS A 170 -14.36 -14.33 1.05
N GLU A 171 -13.19 -13.69 1.17
CA GLU A 171 -13.02 -12.48 1.97
C GLU A 171 -13.89 -11.33 1.45
N ALA A 172 -13.86 -11.06 0.14
CA ALA A 172 -14.72 -10.05 -0.47
C ALA A 172 -16.21 -10.39 -0.29
N TYR A 173 -16.58 -11.67 -0.35
CA TYR A 173 -17.95 -12.13 -0.11
C TYR A 173 -18.38 -11.82 1.33
N CYS A 174 -17.54 -12.10 2.34
CA CYS A 174 -17.81 -11.74 3.73
C CYS A 174 -18.09 -10.23 3.89
N TYR A 175 -17.22 -9.38 3.33
CA TYR A 175 -17.41 -7.93 3.41
C TYR A 175 -18.68 -7.48 2.68
N ARG A 176 -18.97 -8.06 1.52
CA ARG A 176 -20.18 -7.76 0.76
C ARG A 176 -21.45 -8.13 1.52
N MET A 177 -21.46 -9.29 2.17
CA MET A 177 -22.58 -9.74 3.00
C MET A 177 -22.83 -8.80 4.19
N ILE A 178 -21.77 -8.34 4.86
CA ILE A 178 -21.87 -7.36 5.94
C ILE A 178 -22.37 -6.01 5.39
N PHE A 179 -21.81 -5.56 4.28
CA PHE A 179 -22.20 -4.29 3.66
C PHE A 179 -23.70 -4.26 3.32
N GLU A 180 -24.21 -5.25 2.58
CA GLU A 180 -25.63 -5.28 2.19
C GLU A 180 -26.57 -5.52 3.37
N ARG A 181 -26.10 -6.14 4.47
CA ARG A 181 -26.88 -6.22 5.72
C ARG A 181 -27.18 -4.83 6.30
N PHE A 182 -26.25 -3.88 6.20
CA PHE A 182 -26.43 -2.52 6.70
C PHE A 182 -26.97 -1.55 5.63
N PHE A 183 -26.64 -1.79 4.36
CA PHE A 183 -26.95 -0.92 3.23
C PHE A 183 -27.55 -1.71 2.06
N PRO A 184 -28.79 -2.23 2.20
CA PRO A 184 -29.40 -3.10 1.20
C PRO A 184 -29.85 -2.36 -0.07
N GLN A 185 -29.81 -1.03 -0.10
CA GLN A 185 -30.29 -0.24 -1.23
C GLN A 185 -29.29 -0.28 -2.39
N ASN A 186 -29.80 -0.47 -3.62
CA ASN A 186 -28.99 -0.41 -4.84
C ASN A 186 -28.17 0.88 -4.94
N SER A 187 -28.71 2.02 -4.53
CA SER A 187 -27.99 3.29 -4.53
C SER A 187 -26.73 3.25 -3.67
N ALA A 188 -26.73 2.55 -2.53
CA ALA A 188 -25.56 2.40 -1.68
C ALA A 188 -24.52 1.47 -2.31
N ILE A 189 -24.97 0.35 -2.89
CA ILE A 189 -24.11 -0.61 -3.61
C ILE A 189 -23.33 0.09 -4.73
N LEU A 190 -23.99 0.95 -5.50
CA LEU A 190 -23.39 1.70 -6.60
C LEU A 190 -22.35 2.77 -6.16
N THR A 191 -22.27 3.08 -4.86
CA THR A 191 -21.23 4.00 -4.35
C THR A 191 -19.87 3.34 -4.17
N VAL A 192 -19.81 2.01 -4.14
CA VAL A 192 -18.56 1.26 -3.96
C VAL A 192 -17.92 1.07 -5.33
N PRO A 193 -16.73 1.65 -5.60
CA PRO A 193 -16.08 1.49 -6.89
C PRO A 193 -15.73 0.01 -7.13
N GLY A 194 -15.94 -0.44 -8.36
CA GLY A 194 -15.57 -1.76 -8.82
C GLY A 194 -14.43 -1.71 -9.84
N GLY A 195 -13.96 -2.90 -10.24
CA GLY A 195 -12.92 -3.07 -11.25
C GLY A 195 -11.63 -3.68 -10.70
N PRO A 196 -10.70 -4.05 -11.59
CA PRO A 196 -9.42 -4.62 -11.17
C PRO A 196 -8.57 -3.55 -10.47
N SER A 197 -7.97 -3.93 -9.34
CA SER A 197 -6.96 -3.13 -8.64
C SER A 197 -5.96 -4.09 -8.00
N VAL A 198 -4.67 -3.77 -8.08
CA VAL A 198 -3.58 -4.54 -7.45
C VAL A 198 -2.79 -3.57 -6.58
N ALA A 199 -2.59 -3.89 -5.30
CA ALA A 199 -1.78 -3.07 -4.39
C ALA A 199 -2.05 -1.54 -4.45
N CYS A 200 -3.33 -1.15 -4.50
CA CYS A 200 -3.80 0.25 -4.63
C CYS A 200 -3.59 0.92 -6.00
N SER A 201 -3.17 0.17 -7.02
CA SER A 201 -2.97 0.64 -8.39
C SER A 201 -4.29 0.81 -9.14
N THR A 202 -4.29 1.69 -10.14
CA THR A 202 -5.35 1.72 -11.14
C THR A 202 -5.21 0.54 -12.11
N ALA A 203 -6.28 0.24 -12.85
CA ALA A 203 -6.25 -0.76 -13.93
C ALA A 203 -5.16 -0.45 -14.97
N LYS A 204 -4.90 0.85 -15.23
CA LYS A 204 -3.88 1.27 -16.19
C LYS A 204 -2.47 0.98 -15.70
N ALA A 205 -2.21 1.17 -14.40
CA ALA A 205 -0.92 0.85 -13.81
C ALA A 205 -0.62 -0.66 -13.77
N VAL A 206 -1.64 -1.52 -13.82
CA VAL A 206 -1.44 -2.98 -13.98
C VAL A 206 -0.80 -3.31 -15.33
N GLU A 207 -0.99 -2.47 -16.36
CA GLU A 207 -0.40 -2.67 -17.70
C GLU A 207 1.11 -2.35 -17.73
N TRP A 208 1.66 -1.71 -16.69
CA TRP A 208 3.08 -1.35 -16.65
C TRP A 208 4.02 -2.54 -16.43
N ASP A 209 3.51 -3.65 -15.88
CA ASP A 209 4.28 -4.88 -15.69
C ASP A 209 3.44 -6.10 -16.06
N ALA A 210 3.86 -6.83 -17.10
CA ALA A 210 3.19 -8.04 -17.56
C ALA A 210 3.08 -9.12 -16.47
N GLN A 211 4.01 -9.16 -15.49
CA GLN A 211 3.98 -10.12 -14.39
C GLN A 211 2.87 -9.83 -13.37
N TRP A 212 2.35 -8.60 -13.29
CA TRP A 212 1.24 -8.27 -12.37
C TRP A 212 -0.12 -8.65 -12.89
N SER A 213 -0.29 -8.75 -14.22
CA SER A 213 -1.53 -9.27 -14.80
C SER A 213 -1.88 -10.67 -14.28
N GLY A 214 -0.89 -11.44 -13.82
CA GLY A 214 -1.04 -12.78 -13.25
C GLY A 214 -0.99 -12.87 -11.72
N ASN A 215 -0.70 -11.78 -10.99
CA ASN A 215 -0.57 -11.80 -9.52
C ASN A 215 -1.38 -10.65 -8.87
N LEU A 216 -2.64 -10.93 -8.56
CA LEU A 216 -3.61 -9.99 -8.01
C LEU A 216 -3.59 -9.93 -6.47
N ASP A 217 -2.40 -9.95 -5.85
CA ASP A 217 -2.32 -9.78 -4.39
C ASP A 217 -2.67 -8.31 -4.03
N PRO A 218 -3.70 -8.06 -3.21
CA PRO A 218 -4.04 -6.71 -2.79
C PRO A 218 -3.01 -6.10 -1.83
N SER A 219 -2.10 -6.90 -1.27
CA SER A 219 -1.01 -6.44 -0.41
C SER A 219 0.18 -5.92 -1.23
N GLY A 220 1.03 -5.09 -0.61
CA GLY A 220 2.23 -4.52 -1.24
C GLY A 220 3.25 -5.57 -1.69
N ARG A 221 3.04 -6.83 -1.27
CA ARG A 221 3.83 -8.02 -1.63
C ARG A 221 3.69 -8.41 -3.10
N ALA A 222 2.66 -7.91 -3.80
CA ALA A 222 2.48 -8.11 -5.23
C ALA A 222 3.64 -7.57 -6.08
N ALA A 223 4.37 -6.57 -5.58
CA ALA A 223 5.55 -6.00 -6.23
C ALA A 223 6.79 -6.91 -6.09
N LEU A 224 6.69 -8.12 -6.63
CA LEU A 224 7.76 -9.12 -6.66
C LEU A 224 9.06 -8.51 -7.23
N GLY A 225 10.16 -8.67 -6.51
CA GLY A 225 11.49 -8.18 -6.89
C GLY A 225 11.78 -6.70 -6.55
N VAL A 226 10.81 -5.95 -6.04
CA VAL A 226 11.02 -4.56 -5.56
C VAL A 226 11.08 -4.50 -4.03
N HIS A 227 10.26 -5.29 -3.35
CA HIS A 227 10.17 -5.32 -1.90
C HIS A 227 11.27 -6.19 -1.29
N LEU A 228 12.31 -5.57 -0.74
CA LEU A 228 13.52 -6.28 -0.26
C LEU A 228 13.22 -7.20 0.93
N SER A 229 12.19 -6.89 1.72
CA SER A 229 11.78 -7.64 2.92
C SER A 229 10.55 -8.52 2.73
N ALA A 230 10.10 -8.79 1.48
CA ALA A 230 8.80 -9.43 1.25
C ALA A 230 8.72 -10.87 1.79
N TYR A 231 9.86 -11.55 1.89
CA TYR A 231 9.99 -12.89 2.44
C TYR A 231 11.41 -13.03 3.02
N GLU A 232 11.55 -13.39 4.31
CA GLU A 232 12.73 -14.15 4.71
C GLU A 232 12.76 -15.41 3.82
N GLN A 233 13.92 -15.76 3.26
CA GLN A 233 14.08 -16.73 2.17
C GLN A 233 13.53 -18.16 2.43
N GLU A 234 12.92 -18.43 3.57
CA GLU A 234 12.51 -19.77 3.99
C GLU A 234 11.09 -20.20 3.56
N HIS A 235 10.25 -19.33 2.99
CA HIS A 235 8.84 -19.68 2.69
C HIS A 235 8.38 -19.36 1.25
N LEU A 236 9.17 -19.76 0.24
CA LEU A 236 8.71 -19.77 -1.16
C LEU A 236 8.13 -21.15 -1.53
N PRO A 237 6.93 -21.23 -2.16
CA PRO A 237 6.40 -22.47 -2.72
C PRO A 237 7.33 -23.05 -3.79
N ALA A 238 7.45 -24.39 -3.81
CA ALA A 238 8.40 -25.14 -4.65
C ALA A 238 8.34 -24.84 -6.16
N THR A 239 7.24 -24.25 -6.66
CA THR A 239 7.04 -23.89 -8.07
C THR A 239 7.99 -22.78 -8.56
N ILE A 240 8.63 -22.04 -7.65
CA ILE A 240 9.47 -20.86 -7.99
C ILE A 240 10.96 -21.20 -8.14
N MET A 241 11.44 -22.35 -7.63
CA MET A 241 12.88 -22.70 -7.67
C MET A 241 13.42 -23.03 -9.07
N ALA A 242 12.57 -23.22 -10.08
CA ALA A 242 13.01 -23.63 -11.42
C ALA A 242 13.61 -22.50 -12.28
N GLY A 243 13.46 -21.23 -11.88
CA GLY A 243 13.75 -20.07 -12.76
C GLY A 243 15.09 -19.35 -12.56
N THR A 244 15.84 -19.61 -11.48
CA THR A 244 17.02 -18.80 -11.13
C THR A 244 18.26 -19.65 -10.88
N SER A 245 18.88 -20.16 -11.94
CA SER A 245 20.18 -20.85 -11.87
C SER A 245 21.32 -19.98 -12.43
N LYS A 246 21.60 -18.84 -11.79
CA LYS A 246 22.94 -18.21 -11.91
C LYS A 246 23.38 -17.67 -10.55
N LYS A 247 24.23 -18.44 -9.86
CA LYS A 247 24.94 -18.01 -8.65
C LYS A 247 25.90 -16.86 -9.00
N PRO A 248 25.90 -15.73 -8.29
CA PRO A 248 27.02 -14.81 -8.29
C PRO A 248 28.17 -15.40 -7.45
N ARG A 249 29.41 -15.21 -7.91
CA ARG A 249 30.64 -15.57 -7.19
C ARG A 249 30.75 -14.71 -5.93
N MET A 250 30.82 -15.34 -4.76
CA MET A 250 31.20 -14.67 -3.51
C MET A 250 32.71 -14.42 -3.50
N ILE A 251 33.11 -13.20 -3.15
CA ILE A 251 34.47 -12.86 -2.74
C ILE A 251 34.48 -12.96 -1.21
N GLU A 252 35.31 -13.84 -0.66
CA GLU A 252 35.50 -13.95 0.79
C GLU A 252 36.27 -12.72 1.31
N VAL A 253 35.71 -12.05 2.32
CA VAL A 253 36.40 -11.02 3.10
C VAL A 253 36.59 -11.58 4.51
N ALA A 254 37.85 -11.69 4.93
CA ALA A 254 38.26 -12.24 6.23
C ALA A 254 37.83 -11.32 7.39
N ALA A 255 37.37 -11.92 8.50
CA ALA A 255 36.96 -11.22 9.71
C ALA A 255 38.15 -10.60 10.47
N PRO A 256 37.99 -9.42 11.10
CA PRO A 256 39.04 -8.82 11.92
C PRO A 256 39.09 -9.50 13.30
N GLY A 257 40.28 -10.00 13.65
CA GLY A 257 40.57 -10.60 14.95
C GLY A 257 40.63 -9.54 16.06
N VAL A 258 39.97 -9.82 17.17
CA VAL A 258 40.05 -9.06 18.43
C VAL A 258 41.17 -9.68 19.26
N ALA A 259 42.25 -8.94 19.49
CA ALA A 259 43.28 -9.28 20.46
C ALA A 259 43.00 -8.52 21.77
N ILE A 260 42.87 -9.27 22.86
CA ILE A 260 42.87 -8.75 24.24
C ILE A 260 44.29 -8.97 24.75
N GLU A 261 44.98 -7.90 25.16
CA GLU A 261 46.22 -8.00 25.93
C GLU A 261 45.94 -7.71 27.41
N SER A 262 46.58 -8.52 28.25
CA SER A 262 46.54 -8.54 29.72
C SER A 262 47.44 -7.47 30.34
#